data_AF-A0A1G6YCP4-F1
#
_entry.id   AF-A0A1G6YCP4-F1
#
_cell.length_a   1.000
_cell.length_b   1.000
_cell.length_c   1.000
_cell.angle_alpha   90.00
_cell.angle_beta   90.00
_cell.angle_gamma   90.00
#
_symmetry.space_group_name_H-M   'P 1'
#
loop_
_entity.id
_entity.type
_entity.pdbx_description
1 polymer ?
#
loop_
_entity_poly.entity_id
_entity_poly.type
_entity_poly.pdbx_seq_one_letter_code
_entity_poly.pdbx_strand_id
1 'polypeptide(L)'
;MGMNYRAEEATVTRIVEVAGLDLEQLRRDMKELQIETLIETSERFSQALGFNGTPSFVTGDAHVPDFVDVEDLRALVANVRDENE
;
A
#
# COMPACT_ATOMS: atom_id res chain seq x y z
N MET A 1 -19.67 12.46 2.73
CA MET A 1 -18.60 13.47 2.68
C MET A 1 -17.29 12.75 2.44
N GLY A 2 -16.86 12.63 1.18
CA GLY A 2 -15.54 12.07 0.88
C GLY A 2 -14.48 13.13 1.17
N MET A 3 -13.70 12.95 2.23
CA MET A 3 -12.46 13.72 2.37
C MET A 3 -11.54 13.25 1.25
N ASN A 4 -11.04 14.17 0.43
CA ASN A 4 -9.97 13.88 -0.50
C ASN A 4 -8.70 13.65 0.34
N TYR A 5 -8.41 12.39 0.68
CA TYR A 5 -7.27 11.99 1.51
C TYR A 5 -5.93 12.07 0.75
N ARG A 6 -5.65 13.20 0.11
CA ARG A 6 -4.26 13.46 -0.28
C ARG A 6 -3.44 13.54 1.00
N ALA A 7 -2.34 12.79 1.02
CA ALA A 7 -1.39 12.79 2.13
C ALA A 7 -0.63 14.12 2.17
N GLU A 8 -1.30 15.15 2.64
CA GLU A 8 -0.77 16.49 2.90
C GLU A 8 -0.58 16.66 4.41
N GLU A 9 0.38 17.49 4.83
CA GLU A 9 0.73 17.64 6.25
C GLU A 9 -0.48 17.96 7.14
N ALA A 10 -1.37 18.84 6.69
CA ALA A 10 -2.58 19.21 7.43
C ALA A 10 -3.55 18.03 7.60
N THR A 11 -3.76 17.24 6.54
CA THR A 11 -4.65 16.07 6.57
C THR A 11 -4.07 14.95 7.42
N VAL A 12 -2.77 14.68 7.29
CA VAL A 12 -2.06 13.66 8.06
C VAL A 12 -2.05 14.02 9.54
N THR A 13 -1.71 15.27 9.90
CA THR A 13 -1.70 15.72 11.30
C THR A 13 -3.07 15.53 11.97
N ARG A 14 -4.16 15.88 11.27
CA ARG A 14 -5.52 15.66 11.78
C ARG A 14 -5.82 14.18 12.03
N ILE A 15 -5.39 13.29 11.13
CA ILE A 15 -5.58 11.84 11.30
C ILE A 15 -4.83 11.32 12.52
N VAL A 16 -3.60 11.80 12.73
CA VAL A 16 -2.74 11.44 13.86
C VAL A 16 -3.39 11.85 15.18
N GLU A 17 -3.92 13.07 15.26
CA GLU A 17 -4.66 13.57 16.43
C GLU A 17 -5.91 12.71 16.72
N VAL A 18 -6.72 12.41 15.69
CA VAL A 18 -7.92 11.58 15.82
C VAL A 18 -7.58 10.15 16.25
N ALA A 19 -6.45 9.61 15.77
CA ALA A 19 -5.96 8.29 16.15
C ALA A 19 -5.29 8.26 17.54
N GLY A 20 -5.07 9.41 18.18
CA GLY A 20 -4.42 9.51 19.49
C GLY A 20 -2.92 9.18 19.46
N LEU A 21 -2.26 9.38 18.31
CA LEU A 21 -0.84 9.12 18.12
C LEU A 21 0.01 10.35 18.48
N ASP A 22 1.26 10.13 18.90
CA ASP A 22 2.21 11.20 19.18
C ASP A 22 2.76 11.79 17.87
N LEU A 23 2.38 13.04 17.58
CA LEU A 23 2.79 13.75 16.37
C LEU A 23 4.31 14.02 16.31
N GLU A 24 4.93 14.28 17.46
CA GLU A 24 6.36 14.57 17.51
C GLU A 24 7.17 13.28 17.34
N GLN A 25 6.67 12.16 17.86
CA GLN A 25 7.24 10.85 17.54
C GLN A 25 7.09 10.54 16.05
N LEU A 26 5.90 10.67 15.46
CA LEU A 26 5.69 10.42 14.03
C LEU A 26 6.67 11.21 13.17
N ARG A 27 6.84 12.51 13.44
CA ARG A 27 7.75 13.38 12.68
C ARG A 27 9.22 12.97 12.76
N ARG A 28 9.63 12.34 13.86
CA ARG A 28 10.98 11.77 14.02
C ARG A 28 11.09 10.47 13.23
N ASP A 29 10.14 9.56 13.45
CA ASP A 29 10.14 8.22 12.87
C ASP A 29 10.06 8.27 11.33
N MET A 30 9.30 9.21 10.77
CA MET A 30 9.22 9.46 9.32
C MET A 30 10.57 9.81 8.66
N LYS A 31 11.56 10.29 9.43
CA LYS A 31 12.89 10.67 8.93
C LYS A 31 13.93 9.56 9.11
N GLU A 32 13.54 8.41 9.64
CA GLU A 32 14.46 7.31 9.84
C GLU A 32 14.82 6.65 8.51
N LEU A 33 16.09 6.24 8.39
CA LEU A 33 16.62 5.59 7.19
C LEU A 33 15.82 4.34 6.80
N GLN A 34 15.29 3.61 7.79
CA GLN A 34 14.49 2.43 7.54
C GLN A 34 13.20 2.72 6.76
N ILE A 35 12.58 3.89 6.96
CA ILE A 35 11.38 4.30 6.23
C ILE A 35 11.73 4.65 4.78
N GLU A 36 12.82 5.38 4.56
CA GLU A 36 13.32 5.67 3.21
C GLU A 36 13.62 4.37 2.45
N THR A 37 14.37 3.46 3.07
CA THR A 37 14.71 2.17 2.47
C THR A 37 13.47 1.32 2.14
N LEU A 38 12.42 1.40 2.96
CA LEU A 38 11.16 0.70 2.71
C LEU A 38 10.45 1.27 1.47
N ILE A 39 10.44 2.60 1.31
CA ILE A 39 9.85 3.28 0.14
C ILE A 39 10.63 2.90 -1.12
N GLU A 40 11.95 3.05 -1.10
CA GLU A 40 12.84 2.69 -2.23
C GLU A 40 12.68 1.22 -2.63
N THR A 41 12.58 0.32 -1.64
CA THR A 41 12.38 -1.12 -1.88
C THR A 41 11.05 -1.38 -2.56
N SER A 42 9.98 -0.71 -2.12
CA SER A 42 8.65 -0.82 -2.71
C SER A 42 8.62 -0.30 -4.14
N GLU A 43 9.24 0.85 -4.41
CA GLU A 43 9.36 1.41 -5.77
C GLU A 43 10.11 0.48 -6.71
N ARG A 44 11.22 -0.12 -6.23
CA ARG A 44 12.00 -1.10 -7.00
C ARG A 44 11.17 -2.33 -7.32
N PHE A 45 10.37 -2.84 -6.38
CA PHE A 45 9.49 -3.97 -6.65
C PHE A 45 8.41 -3.62 -7.67
N SER A 46 7.79 -2.45 -7.55
CA SER A 46 6.80 -1.97 -8.52
C SER A 46 7.37 -1.91 -9.94
N GLN A 47 8.58 -1.37 -10.09
CA GLN A 47 9.25 -1.32 -11.39
C GLN A 47 9.63 -2.71 -11.92
N ALA A 48 10.15 -3.59 -11.05
CA ALA A 48 10.57 -4.94 -11.42
C ALA A 48 9.39 -5.83 -11.84
N LEU A 49 8.22 -5.62 -11.21
CA LEU A 49 6.99 -6.34 -11.53
C LEU A 49 6.19 -5.71 -12.68
N GLY A 50 6.51 -4.46 -13.06
CA GLY A 50 5.84 -3.76 -14.15
C GLY A 50 4.53 -3.05 -13.75
N PHE A 51 4.36 -2.73 -12.47
CA PHE A 51 3.23 -1.93 -11.99
C PHE A 51 3.31 -0.49 -12.51
N ASN A 52 2.21 -0.02 -13.13
CA ASN A 52 2.15 1.33 -13.71
C ASN A 52 1.40 2.34 -12.84
N GLY A 53 0.87 1.89 -11.69
CA GLY A 53 0.12 2.74 -10.79
C GLY A 53 -0.19 2.03 -9.47
N THR A 54 -1.08 2.63 -8.70
CA THR A 54 -1.71 2.00 -7.54
C THR A 54 -3.24 2.15 -7.68
N PRO A 55 -4.04 1.19 -7.21
CA PRO A 55 -3.65 -0.04 -6.51
C PRO A 55 -3.20 -1.18 -7.45
N SER A 56 -2.22 -1.96 -6.99
CA SER A 56 -1.73 -3.19 -7.64
C SER A 56 -1.56 -4.30 -6.60
N PHE A 57 -1.74 -5.55 -7.02
CA PHE A 57 -1.75 -6.73 -6.13
C PHE A 57 -0.93 -7.88 -6.73
N VAL A 58 -0.38 -8.74 -5.86
CA VAL A 58 0.34 -9.96 -6.23
C VAL A 58 -0.39 -11.16 -5.62
N THR A 59 -0.68 -12.19 -6.41
CA THR A 59 -1.33 -13.44 -5.95
C THR A 59 -0.67 -14.66 -6.59
N GLY A 60 -0.09 -15.55 -5.78
CA GLY A 60 0.69 -16.68 -6.30
C GLY A 60 1.87 -16.20 -7.15
N ASP A 61 2.11 -16.88 -8.28
CA ASP A 61 3.08 -16.45 -9.30
C ASP A 61 2.49 -15.43 -10.30
N ALA A 62 1.19 -15.12 -10.19
CA ALA A 62 0.48 -14.26 -11.13
C ALA A 62 0.51 -12.79 -10.71
N HIS A 63 0.89 -11.95 -11.67
CA HIS A 63 0.70 -10.51 -11.63
C HIS A 63 -0.76 -10.18 -11.97
N VAL A 64 -1.46 -9.50 -11.07
CA VAL A 64 -2.85 -9.07 -11.30
C VAL A 64 -2.85 -7.76 -12.10
N PRO A 65 -3.72 -7.58 -13.11
CA PRO A 65 -3.86 -6.30 -13.79
C PRO A 65 -4.19 -5.16 -12.81
N ASP A 66 -3.75 -3.95 -13.14
CA ASP A 66 -4.00 -2.74 -12.34
C ASP A 66 -5.52 -2.53 -12.17
N PHE A 67 -5.94 -2.24 -10.92
CA PHE A 67 -7.32 -2.22 -10.40
C PHE A 67 -8.18 -3.47 -10.73
N VAL A 68 -8.45 -4.26 -9.69
CA VAL A 68 -9.40 -5.38 -9.68
C VAL A 68 -10.44 -5.16 -8.59
N ASP A 69 -11.67 -5.61 -8.85
CA ASP A 69 -12.70 -5.58 -7.83
C ASP A 69 -12.51 -6.71 -6.80
N VAL A 70 -13.30 -6.65 -5.72
CA VAL A 70 -13.17 -7.59 -4.61
C VAL A 70 -13.55 -9.02 -4.99
N GLU A 71 -14.46 -9.23 -5.95
CA GLU A 71 -14.90 -10.55 -6.36
C GLU A 71 -13.83 -11.21 -7.24
N ASP A 72 -13.21 -10.44 -8.13
CA ASP A 72 -12.07 -10.87 -8.93
C ASP A 72 -10.86 -11.24 -8.04
N LEU A 73 -10.57 -10.42 -7.03
CA LEU A 73 -9.52 -10.73 -6.04
C LEU A 73 -9.80 -12.03 -5.29
N ARG A 74 -11.06 -12.29 -4.92
CA ARG A 74 -11.45 -13.54 -4.25
C ARG A 74 -11.24 -14.75 -5.16
N ALA A 75 -11.62 -14.64 -6.43
CA ALA A 75 -11.45 -15.71 -7.41
C ALA A 75 -9.96 -16.03 -7.65
N LEU A 76 -9.11 -15.00 -7.77
CA LEU A 76 -7.66 -15.16 -7.90
C LEU A 76 -7.05 -15.90 -6.70
N VAL A 77 -7.45 -15.53 -5.48
CA VAL A 77 -6.99 -16.21 -4.26
C VAL A 77 -7.47 -17.66 -4.19
N ALA A 78 -8.71 -17.94 -4.63
CA ALA A 78 -9.23 -19.31 -4.67
C ALA A 78 -8.44 -20.18 -5.64
N ASN A 79 -8.20 -19.70 -6.86
CA ASN A 79 -7.43 -20.43 -7.87
C ASN A 79 -6.02 -20.78 -7.38
N VAL A 80 -5.31 -19.83 -6.75
CA VAL A 80 -3.97 -20.08 -6.19
C VAL A 80 -4.01 -21.13 -5.07
N ARG A 81 -5.08 -21.20 -4.28
CA ARG A 81 -5.21 -22.23 -3.23
C ARG A 81 -5.44 -23.61 -3.84
N ASP A 82 -6.31 -23.70 -4.85
CA ASP A 82 -6.62 -24.96 -5.54
C ASP A 82 -5.42 -25.52 -6.32
N GLU A 83 -4.55 -24.67 -6.88
CA GLU A 83 -3.32 -25.07 -7.58
C GLU A 83 -2.22 -25.64 -6.64
N ASN A 84 -2.31 -25.38 -5.34
CA ASN A 84 -1.34 -25.83 -4.33
C ASN A 84 -1.81 -27.07 -3.54
N GLU A 85 -2.96 -27.66 -3.90
CA GLU A 85 -3.43 -28.97 -3.41
C GLU A 85 -3.10 -30.11 -4.39
#